data_AF-A0A151UFE2-F1
#
_entry.id   AF-A0A151UFE2-F1
#
_cell.length_a   1.000
_cell.length_b   1.000
_cell.length_c   1.000
_cell.angle_alpha   90.00
_cell.angle_beta   90.00
_cell.angle_gamma   90.00
#
_symmetry.space_group_name_H-M   'P 1'
#
loop_
_entity.id
_entity.type
_entity.pdbx_description
1 polymer ?
#
loop_
_entity_poly.entity_id
_entity_poly.type
_entity_poly.pdbx_seq_one_letter_code
_entity_poly.pdbx_strand_id
1 'polypeptide(L)'
;MNKEETTSHLFFECEVSFQLWMACFNWLGLNSVMHNCCVQILEQFYGFHYCSAKYHNCWILIWLSVIKIIWLARNDLMFSSKIIHVSEMLNLVQLRSSKWLRARFLSLNYDFFSWSNFPGVCLS
;
A
#
# COMPACT_ATOMS: atom_id res chain seq x y z
N MET A 1 14.11 -27.42 -7.50
CA MET A 1 12.67 -27.55 -7.19
C MET A 1 12.17 -26.15 -6.88
N ASN A 2 11.37 -25.54 -7.76
CA ASN A 2 10.72 -24.27 -7.43
C ASN A 2 9.67 -24.58 -6.36
N LYS A 3 9.87 -24.08 -5.14
CA LYS A 3 8.82 -24.10 -4.12
C LYS A 3 7.63 -23.32 -4.65
N GLU A 4 6.41 -23.81 -4.41
CA GLU A 4 5.21 -23.05 -4.68
C GLU A 4 5.26 -21.73 -3.90
N GLU A 5 5.00 -20.63 -4.59
CA GLU A 5 4.95 -19.31 -3.98
C GLU A 5 3.68 -19.22 -3.13
N THR A 6 3.86 -18.95 -1.83
CA THR A 6 2.74 -18.77 -0.91
C THR A 6 2.20 -17.35 -0.99
N THR A 7 0.94 -17.14 -0.59
CA THR A 7 0.33 -15.81 -0.49
C THR A 7 1.13 -14.88 0.44
N SER A 8 1.65 -15.41 1.55
CA SER A 8 2.49 -14.64 2.47
C SER A 8 3.80 -14.19 1.82
N HIS A 9 4.46 -15.09 1.12
CA HIS A 9 5.68 -14.77 0.38
C HIS A 9 5.42 -13.71 -0.68
N LEU A 10 4.40 -13.90 -1.51
CA LEU A 10 4.07 -12.99 -2.59
C LEU A 10 3.82 -11.57 -2.08
N PHE A 11 2.98 -11.42 -1.05
CA PHE A 11 2.51 -10.09 -0.64
C PHE A 11 3.33 -9.41 0.46
N PHE A 12 4.16 -10.15 1.21
CA PHE A 12 4.80 -9.60 2.42
C PHE A 12 6.27 -9.96 2.59
N GLU A 13 6.69 -11.17 2.23
CA GLU A 13 8.05 -11.64 2.55
C GLU A 13 9.03 -11.49 1.37
N CYS A 14 8.54 -11.51 0.13
CA CYS A 14 9.36 -11.28 -1.05
C CYS A 14 10.04 -9.91 -0.97
N GLU A 15 11.32 -9.84 -1.35
CA GLU A 15 12.13 -8.62 -1.29
C GLU A 15 11.44 -7.41 -1.92
N VAL A 16 10.83 -7.57 -3.11
CA VAL A 16 10.13 -6.49 -3.81
C VAL A 16 8.93 -5.99 -3.01
N SER A 17 8.14 -6.93 -2.48
CA SER A 17 6.95 -6.63 -1.67
C SER A 17 7.32 -5.96 -0.36
N PHE A 18 8.35 -6.47 0.32
CA PHE A 18 8.89 -5.88 1.54
C PHE A 18 9.39 -4.44 1.31
N GLN A 19 10.19 -4.23 0.26
CA GLN A 19 10.68 -2.90 -0.09
C GLN A 19 9.53 -1.92 -0.42
N LEU A 20 8.49 -2.38 -1.11
CA LEU A 20 7.32 -1.55 -1.39
C LEU A 20 6.56 -1.15 -0.12
N TRP A 21 6.35 -2.09 0.80
CA TRP A 21 5.71 -1.78 2.08
C TRP A 21 6.51 -0.75 2.88
N MET A 22 7.82 -0.93 2.98
CA MET A 22 8.71 0.04 3.63
C MET A 22 8.66 1.41 2.95
N ALA A 23 8.64 1.45 1.62
CA ALA A 23 8.49 2.69 0.87
C ALA A 23 7.15 3.39 1.14
N CYS A 24 6.06 2.61 1.25
CA CYS A 24 4.74 3.13 1.60
C CYS A 24 4.71 3.68 3.04
N PHE A 25 5.30 2.98 4.01
CA PHE A 25 5.37 3.47 5.39
C PHE A 25 6.17 4.76 5.51
N ASN A 26 7.33 4.83 4.83
CA ASN A 26 8.13 6.05 4.77
C ASN A 26 7.36 7.22 4.12
N TRP A 27 6.68 6.96 3.00
CA TRP A 27 5.81 7.96 2.35
C TRP A 27 4.75 8.49 3.30
N LEU A 28 4.15 7.64 4.13
CA LEU A 28 3.08 7.99 5.06
C LEU A 28 3.60 8.60 6.37
N GLY A 29 4.92 8.75 6.53
CA GLY A 29 5.54 9.26 7.77
C GLY A 29 5.39 8.32 8.96
N LEU A 30 5.15 7.02 8.71
CA LEU A 30 5.03 6.02 9.75
C LEU A 30 6.39 5.39 10.06
N ASN A 31 6.88 5.59 11.29
CA ASN A 31 8.01 4.86 11.83
C ASN A 31 7.52 3.51 12.40
N SER A 32 7.16 2.57 11.53
CA SER A 32 6.75 1.22 11.96
C SER A 32 7.74 0.17 11.46
N VAL A 33 8.04 -0.80 12.32
CA VAL A 33 8.77 -2.01 11.94
C VAL A 33 7.76 -2.98 11.36
N MET A 34 7.91 -3.35 10.09
CA MET A 34 7.01 -4.34 9.48
C MET A 34 7.23 -5.69 10.16
N HIS A 35 6.23 -6.17 10.92
CA HIS A 35 6.26 -7.53 11.44
C HIS A 35 6.15 -8.52 10.28
N ASN A 36 6.89 -9.64 10.36
CA ASN A 36 6.92 -10.72 9.36
C ASN A 36 5.57 -11.46 9.18
N CYS A 37 4.47 -10.97 9.75
CA CYS A 37 3.16 -11.59 9.63
C CYS A 37 2.12 -10.54 9.26
N CYS A 38 1.61 -10.65 8.04
CA CYS A 38 0.57 -9.80 7.51
C CYS A 38 -0.70 -9.75 8.37
N VAL A 39 -1.08 -10.88 8.96
CA VAL A 39 -2.25 -10.98 9.84
C VAL A 39 -2.08 -10.06 11.05
N GLN A 40 -0.87 -9.95 11.59
CA GLN A 40 -0.58 -9.07 12.74
C GLN A 40 -0.55 -7.58 12.34
N ILE A 41 -0.18 -7.26 11.10
CA ILE A 41 -0.30 -5.91 10.54
C ILE A 41 -1.79 -5.53 10.43
N LEU A 42 -2.62 -6.43 9.89
CA LEU A 42 -4.06 -6.25 9.74
C LEU A 42 -4.79 -6.20 11.09
N GLU A 43 -4.35 -6.97 12.09
CA GLU A 43 -4.87 -6.92 13.45
C GLU A 43 -4.44 -5.65 14.20
N GLN A 44 -3.21 -5.15 14.00
CA GLN A 44 -2.81 -3.81 14.46
C GLN A 44 -3.71 -2.71 13.84
N PHE A 45 -4.17 -2.88 12.60
CA PHE A 45 -5.12 -1.97 11.95
C PHE A 45 -6.51 -1.97 12.59
N TYR A 46 -7.00 -3.11 13.11
CA TYR A 46 -8.25 -3.16 13.89
C TYR A 46 -8.11 -2.55 15.29
N GLY A 47 -6.91 -2.62 15.90
CA GLY A 47 -6.60 -2.00 17.19
C GLY A 47 -6.58 -0.47 17.18
N PHE A 48 -6.47 0.16 15.99
CA PHE A 48 -6.56 1.61 15.79
C PHE A 48 -8.01 2.14 15.80
N HIS A 49 -8.89 1.51 16.57
CA HIS A 49 -10.28 1.94 16.78
C HIS A 49 -10.42 3.36 17.39
N TYR A 50 -9.31 3.96 17.84
CA TYR A 50 -9.24 5.33 18.34
C TYR A 50 -9.08 6.41 17.25
N CYS A 51 -8.90 6.03 15.97
CA CYS A 51 -8.94 6.97 14.85
C CYS A 51 -10.35 7.05 14.25
N SER A 52 -10.73 8.21 13.71
CA SER A 52 -12.03 8.40 13.08
C SER A 52 -12.32 7.34 12.01
N ALA A 53 -13.59 6.94 11.84
CA ALA A 53 -13.99 5.95 10.82
C ALA A 53 -13.50 6.33 9.39
N LYS A 54 -13.33 7.62 9.11
CA LYS A 54 -12.73 8.15 7.89
C LYS A 54 -11.27 7.70 7.74
N TYR A 55 -10.45 7.85 8.78
CA TYR A 55 -9.04 7.49 8.78
C TYR A 55 -8.83 5.98 8.55
N HIS A 56 -9.60 5.14 9.25
CA HIS A 56 -9.59 3.69 9.05
C HIS A 56 -9.90 3.30 7.60
N ASN A 57 -10.93 3.93 7.03
CA ASN A 57 -11.33 3.71 5.65
C ASN A 57 -10.28 4.15 4.62
N CYS A 58 -9.54 5.23 4.91
CA CYS A 58 -8.42 5.65 4.06
C CYS A 58 -7.29 4.63 4.09
N TRP A 59 -6.94 4.13 5.27
CA TRP A 59 -5.91 3.10 5.42
C TRP A 59 -6.22 1.82 4.66
N ILE A 60 -7.46 1.32 4.74
CA ILE A 60 -7.88 0.15 3.97
C ILE A 60 -7.68 0.37 2.46
N LEU A 61 -8.00 1.56 1.95
CA LEU A 61 -7.83 1.85 0.51
C LEU A 61 -6.37 1.90 0.09
N ILE A 62 -5.49 2.43 0.93
CA ILE A 62 -4.04 2.39 0.69
C ILE A 62 -3.55 0.95 0.70
N TRP A 63 -3.92 0.17 1.73
CA TRP A 63 -3.54 -1.23 1.86
C TRP A 63 -3.97 -2.06 0.65
N LEU A 64 -5.24 -1.95 0.24
CA LEU A 64 -5.76 -2.61 -0.96
C LEU A 64 -5.03 -2.15 -2.25
N SER A 65 -4.60 -0.90 -2.30
CA SER A 65 -3.80 -0.39 -3.43
C SER A 65 -2.44 -1.09 -3.49
N VAL A 66 -1.75 -1.25 -2.36
CA VAL A 66 -0.46 -1.96 -2.29
C VAL A 66 -0.61 -3.40 -2.76
N ILE A 67 -1.55 -4.16 -2.21
CA ILE A 67 -1.83 -5.55 -2.59
C ILE A 67 -2.09 -5.66 -4.10
N LYS A 68 -2.90 -4.76 -4.66
CA LYS A 68 -3.20 -4.76 -6.08
C LYS A 68 -1.96 -4.48 -6.94
N ILE A 69 -1.08 -3.57 -6.54
CA ILE A 69 0.13 -3.25 -7.31
C ILE A 69 1.15 -4.40 -7.23
N ILE A 70 1.31 -5.05 -6.08
CA ILE A 70 2.15 -6.26 -5.95
C ILE A 70 1.65 -7.35 -6.89
N TRP A 71 0.34 -7.63 -6.86
CA TRP A 71 -0.28 -8.62 -7.73
C TRP A 71 -0.05 -8.32 -9.22
N LEU A 72 -0.24 -7.07 -9.63
CA LEU A 72 -0.03 -6.66 -11.02
C LEU A 72 1.44 -6.77 -11.44
N ALA A 73 2.39 -6.31 -10.61
CA ALA A 73 3.81 -6.42 -10.93
C ALA A 73 4.26 -7.88 -11.04
N ARG A 74 3.74 -8.76 -10.18
CA ARG A 74 4.02 -10.20 -10.26
C ARG A 74 3.50 -10.80 -11.56
N ASN A 75 2.29 -10.44 -11.96
CA ASN A 75 1.71 -10.93 -13.21
C ASN A 75 2.44 -10.39 -14.44
N ASP A 76 2.81 -9.11 -14.45
CA ASP A 76 3.61 -8.51 -15.53
C ASP A 76 4.97 -9.20 -15.67
N LEU A 77 5.61 -9.55 -14.55
CA LEU A 77 6.85 -10.31 -14.56
C LEU A 77 6.65 -11.73 -15.12
N MET A 78 5.59 -12.42 -14.72
CA MET A 78 5.32 -13.81 -15.12
C MET A 78 4.84 -13.95 -16.56
N PHE A 79 3.95 -13.07 -17.03
CA PHE A 79 3.28 -13.19 -18.33
C PHE A 79 3.87 -12.28 -19.41
N SER A 80 4.66 -11.28 -19.04
CA SER A 80 5.24 -10.33 -19.99
C SER A 80 6.73 -10.08 -19.78
N SER A 81 7.36 -10.75 -18.81
CA SER A 81 8.77 -10.56 -18.43
C SER A 81 9.12 -9.08 -18.15
N LYS A 82 8.12 -8.29 -17.78
CA LYS A 82 8.28 -6.87 -17.47
C LYS A 82 8.61 -6.72 -15.99
N ILE A 83 9.75 -6.11 -15.71
CA ILE A 83 10.16 -5.77 -14.34
C ILE A 83 9.66 -4.36 -14.04
N ILE A 84 8.91 -4.21 -12.95
CA ILE A 84 8.48 -2.91 -12.43
C ILE A 84 9.31 -2.60 -11.19
N HIS A 85 9.98 -1.46 -11.18
CA HIS A 85 10.80 -1.06 -10.04
C HIS A 85 9.92 -0.58 -8.87
N VAL A 86 10.41 -0.77 -7.64
CA VAL A 86 9.69 -0.37 -6.42
C VAL A 86 9.29 1.11 -6.41
N SER A 87 10.11 2.00 -6.97
CA SER A 87 9.78 3.41 -7.12
C SER A 87 8.57 3.66 -8.03
N GLU A 88 8.48 2.94 -9.15
CA GLU A 88 7.32 2.99 -10.04
C GLU A 88 6.08 2.36 -9.38
N MET A 89 6.26 1.24 -8.66
CA MET A 89 5.19 0.63 -7.88
C MET A 89 4.63 1.61 -6.83
N LEU A 90 5.48 2.35 -6.12
CA LEU A 90 5.05 3.37 -5.16
C LEU A 90 4.21 4.47 -5.84
N ASN A 91 4.66 4.99 -6.99
CA ASN A 91 3.90 5.98 -7.75
C ASN A 91 2.52 5.45 -8.16
N LEU A 92 2.44 4.17 -8.57
CA LEU A 92 1.18 3.51 -8.91
C LEU A 92 0.26 3.34 -7.68
N VAL A 93 0.82 3.02 -6.51
CA VAL A 93 0.08 2.94 -5.24
C VAL A 93 -0.48 4.31 -4.88
N GLN A 94 0.33 5.37 -4.92
CA GLN A 94 -0.10 6.74 -4.64
C GLN A 94 -1.21 7.18 -5.60
N LEU A 95 -1.05 6.93 -6.90
CA LEU A 95 -2.04 7.30 -7.91
C LEU A 95 -3.37 6.56 -7.71
N ARG A 96 -3.31 5.26 -7.43
CA ARG A 96 -4.50 4.44 -7.25
C ARG A 96 -5.23 4.78 -5.96
N SER A 97 -4.51 4.91 -4.84
CA SER A 97 -5.09 5.31 -3.57
C SER A 97 -5.74 6.68 -3.65
N SER A 98 -5.10 7.67 -4.31
CA SER A 98 -5.69 8.98 -4.57
C SER A 98 -7.01 8.89 -5.33
N LYS A 99 -7.05 8.12 -6.44
CA LYS A 99 -8.28 7.94 -7.23
C LYS A 99 -9.40 7.30 -6.42
N TRP A 100 -9.09 6.28 -5.62
CA TRP A 100 -10.08 5.61 -4.77
C TRP A 100 -10.58 6.49 -3.63
N LEU A 101 -9.70 7.26 -3.00
CA LEU A 101 -10.06 8.20 -1.94
C LEU A 101 -10.98 9.30 -2.47
N ARG A 102 -10.64 9.91 -3.62
CA ARG A 102 -11.48 10.94 -4.25
C ARG A 102 -12.84 10.39 -4.68
N ALA A 103 -12.90 9.16 -5.17
CA ALA A 103 -14.15 8.51 -5.53
C ALA A 103 -15.04 8.19 -4.31
N ARG A 104 -14.43 7.86 -3.17
CA ARG A 104 -15.15 7.49 -1.94
C ARG A 104 -15.53 8.70 -1.08
N PHE A 105 -14.73 9.75 -1.09
CA PHE A 105 -14.90 10.91 -0.24
C PHE A 105 -14.85 12.20 -1.08
N LEU A 106 -16.01 12.62 -1.57
CA LEU A 106 -16.16 13.83 -2.39
C LEU A 106 -15.66 15.12 -1.70
N SER A 107 -15.57 15.13 -0.36
CA SER A 107 -15.08 16.25 0.43
C SER A 107 -13.54 16.36 0.50
N LEU A 108 -12.81 15.37 -0.01
CA LEU A 108 -11.34 15.36 -0.02
C LEU A 108 -10.82 16.11 -1.25
N ASN A 109 -10.70 17.43 -1.13
CA ASN A 109 -10.30 18.36 -2.19
C ASN A 109 -8.78 18.56 -2.33
N TYR A 110 -7.98 17.54 -2.09
CA TYR A 110 -6.53 17.60 -2.37
C TYR A 110 -6.22 17.09 -3.78
N ASP A 111 -5.22 17.73 -4.39
CA ASP A 111 -4.64 17.29 -5.65
C ASP A 111 -3.67 16.12 -5.42
N PHE A 112 -3.24 15.50 -6.53
CA PHE A 112 -2.30 14.38 -6.47
C PHE A 112 -0.94 14.78 -5.89
N PHE A 113 -0.51 16.02 -6.13
CA PHE A 113 0.76 16.53 -5.62
C PHE A 113 0.76 16.57 -4.08
N SER A 114 -0.30 17.11 -3.49
CA SER A 114 -0.47 17.16 -2.03
C SER A 114 -0.55 15.75 -1.43
N TRP A 115 -1.27 14.84 -2.09
CA TRP A 115 -1.35 13.44 -1.67
C TRP A 115 0.01 12.71 -1.68
N SER A 116 0.77 12.90 -2.75
CA SER A 116 2.06 12.22 -2.95
C SER A 116 3.14 12.75 -1.99
N ASN A 117 3.14 14.05 -1.68
CA ASN A 117 4.19 14.66 -0.85
C ASN A 117 3.81 14.83 0.62
N PHE A 118 2.52 15.01 0.92
CA PHE A 118 2.04 15.35 2.27
C PHE A 118 0.79 14.53 2.65
N PRO A 119 0.86 13.19 2.64
CA PRO A 119 -0.31 12.35 2.89
C PRO A 119 -0.87 12.53 4.32
N GLY A 120 -0.02 12.84 5.31
CA GLY A 120 -0.47 13.12 6.68
C GLY A 120 -1.47 14.28 6.77
N VAL A 121 -1.24 15.36 5.99
CA VAL A 121 -2.15 16.52 5.92
C VAL A 121 -3.44 16.18 5.17
N CYS A 122 -3.37 15.26 4.20
CA CYS A 122 -4.53 14.80 3.46
C CYS A 122 -5.41 13.83 4.27
N LEU A 123 -4.83 13.18 5.28
CA LEU A 123 -5.50 12.17 6.11
C LEU A 123 -6.02 12.71 7.45
N SER A 124 -5.59 13.91 7.89
CA SER A 124 -6.18 14.66 9.01
C SER A 124 -7.61 15.11 8.69
#